data_AF-A0A537W3B6-F1
#
_entry.id   AF-A0A537W3B6-F1
#
_cell.length_a   1.000
_cell.length_b   1.000
_cell.length_c   1.000
_cell.angle_alpha   90.00
_cell.angle_beta   90.00
_cell.angle_gamma   90.00
#
_symmetry.space_group_name_H-M   'P 1'
#
loop_
_entity.id
_entity.type
_entity.pdbx_description
1 polymer ?
#
loop_
_entity_poly.entity_id
_entity_poly.type
_entity_poly.pdbx_seq_one_letter_code
_entity_poly.pdbx_strand_id
1 'polypeptide(L)'
;MSDTHAVGDTVDIRDPGGPEILWRTQRMVSLGADAELAASIASSDADVHDIERLLKAGCSLELAWTITRPIEDSPQTDSQPV
;
A
#
# COMPACT_ATOMS: atom_id res chain seq x y z
N MET A 1 -19.18 11.29 -10.88
CA MET A 1 -19.44 11.57 -9.46
C MET A 1 -18.77 10.44 -8.73
N SER A 2 -17.67 10.70 -8.01
CA SER A 2 -16.98 9.66 -7.25
C SER A 2 -17.60 9.64 -5.86
N ASP A 3 -18.24 8.54 -5.51
CA ASP A 3 -18.80 8.31 -4.19
C ASP A 3 -17.64 8.23 -3.19
N THR A 4 -17.53 9.26 -2.36
CA THR A 4 -16.58 9.29 -1.23
C THR A 4 -17.28 8.66 -0.04
N HIS A 5 -16.89 7.45 0.33
CA HIS A 5 -17.41 6.80 1.55
C HIS A 5 -16.74 7.42 2.78
N ALA A 6 -17.40 8.43 3.36
CA ALA A 6 -16.99 8.99 4.64
C ALA A 6 -17.40 8.06 5.78
N VAL A 7 -16.42 7.47 6.47
CA VAL A 7 -16.62 6.83 7.78
C VAL A 7 -16.31 7.89 8.85
N GLY A 8 -17.30 8.71 9.19
CA GLY A 8 -17.14 9.83 10.13
C GLY A 8 -16.52 11.09 9.48
N ASP A 9 -15.69 11.82 10.24
CA ASP A 9 -14.96 13.04 9.78
C ASP A 9 -13.67 12.71 8.99
N THR A 10 -13.39 11.42 8.81
CA THR A 10 -12.20 10.91 8.12
C THR A 10 -12.57 10.45 6.73
N VAL A 11 -11.95 11.03 5.70
CA VAL A 11 -12.06 10.56 4.32
C VAL A 11 -11.20 9.31 4.17
N ASP A 12 -11.84 8.16 3.93
CA ASP A 12 -11.12 6.97 3.49
C ASP A 12 -10.78 7.13 2.02
N ILE A 13 -9.53 7.50 1.75
CA ILE A 13 -9.00 7.71 0.41
C ILE A 13 -8.71 6.37 -0.28
N ARG A 14 -8.64 5.28 0.48
CA ARG A 14 -8.26 3.94 0.02
C ARG A 14 -9.42 2.95 0.06
N ASP A 15 -10.60 3.42 -0.28
CA ASP A 15 -11.80 2.58 -0.46
C ASP A 15 -11.46 1.32 -1.28
N PRO A 16 -11.67 0.11 -0.73
CA PRO A 16 -11.41 -1.13 -1.44
C PRO A 16 -12.16 -1.19 -2.78
N GLY A 17 -11.41 -1.22 -3.88
CA GLY A 17 -11.99 -1.18 -5.24
C GLY A 17 -12.26 0.22 -5.77
N GLY A 18 -11.94 1.26 -5.01
CA GLY A 18 -11.98 2.64 -5.45
C GLY A 18 -10.95 2.95 -6.55
N PRO A 19 -11.10 4.09 -7.26
CA PRO A 19 -10.24 4.45 -8.39
C PRO A 19 -8.74 4.50 -8.04
N GLU A 20 -8.38 4.90 -6.82
CA GLU A 20 -6.99 4.93 -6.36
C GLU A 20 -6.40 3.51 -6.26
N ILE A 21 -7.09 2.58 -5.57
CA ILE A 21 -6.64 1.19 -5.43
C ILE A 21 -6.50 0.50 -6.79
N LEU A 22 -7.44 0.75 -7.71
CA LEU A 22 -7.37 0.24 -9.07
C LEU A 22 -6.14 0.78 -9.82
N TRP A 23 -5.91 2.09 -9.75
CA TRP A 23 -4.72 2.71 -10.37
C TRP A 23 -3.43 2.15 -9.77
N ARG A 24 -3.31 2.05 -8.43
CA ARG A 24 -2.14 1.50 -7.74
C ARG A 24 -1.87 0.06 -8.16
N THR A 25 -2.91 -0.77 -8.23
CA THR A 25 -2.80 -2.17 -8.65
C THR A 25 -2.30 -2.28 -10.09
N GLN A 26 -2.93 -1.58 -11.03
CA GLN A 26 -2.52 -1.57 -12.44
C GLN A 26 -1.10 -1.04 -12.62
N ARG A 27 -0.72 -0.06 -11.80
CA ARG A 27 0.61 0.52 -11.84
C ARG A 27 1.67 -0.49 -11.39
N MET A 28 1.45 -1.20 -10.29
CA MET A 28 2.39 -2.24 -9.82
C MET A 28 2.49 -3.41 -10.81
N VAL A 29 1.38 -3.85 -11.41
CA VAL A 29 1.40 -4.87 -12.47
C VAL A 29 2.26 -4.41 -13.66
N SER A 30 2.11 -3.15 -14.08
CA SER A 30 2.91 -2.57 -15.17
C SER A 30 4.41 -2.51 -14.87
N LEU A 31 4.79 -2.56 -13.60
CA LEU A 31 6.18 -2.58 -13.12
C LEU A 31 6.71 -3.99 -12.88
N GLY A 32 5.91 -5.02 -13.19
CA GLY A 32 6.31 -6.43 -13.12
C GLY A 32 5.89 -7.14 -11.84
N ALA A 33 5.05 -6.54 -10.99
CA ALA A 33 4.41 -7.26 -9.90
C ALA A 33 3.37 -8.25 -10.45
N ASP A 34 3.27 -9.43 -9.85
CA ASP A 34 2.10 -10.27 -10.07
C ASP A 34 0.83 -9.64 -9.43
N ALA A 35 -0.33 -10.20 -9.74
CA ALA A 35 -1.61 -9.64 -9.32
C ALA A 35 -1.79 -9.63 -7.79
N GLU A 36 -1.25 -10.62 -7.07
CA GLU A 36 -1.39 -10.74 -5.62
C GLU A 36 -0.52 -9.71 -4.91
N LEU A 37 0.75 -9.59 -5.33
CA LEU A 37 1.67 -8.59 -4.81
C LEU A 37 1.20 -7.18 -5.16
N ALA A 38 0.73 -6.95 -6.40
CA ALA A 38 0.19 -5.67 -6.81
C ALA A 38 -1.00 -5.23 -5.96
N ALA A 39 -1.94 -6.14 -5.68
CA ALA A 39 -3.08 -5.88 -4.82
C ALA A 39 -2.64 -5.59 -3.37
N SER A 40 -1.66 -6.34 -2.86
CA SER A 40 -1.11 -6.15 -1.51
C SER A 40 -0.42 -4.79 -1.34
N ILE A 41 0.37 -4.37 -2.33
CA ILE A 41 0.99 -3.04 -2.33
C ILE A 41 -0.07 -1.94 -2.47
N ALA A 42 -1.06 -2.16 -3.34
CA ALA A 42 -2.10 -1.18 -3.62
C ALA A 42 -2.95 -0.86 -2.38
N SER A 43 -3.29 -1.87 -1.57
CA SER A 43 -4.05 -1.68 -0.33
C SER A 43 -3.20 -1.22 0.86
N SER A 44 -1.86 -1.26 0.75
CA SER A 44 -0.97 -0.84 1.82
C SER A 44 -0.76 0.68 1.90
N ASP A 45 -0.22 1.13 3.03
CA ASP A 45 0.23 2.50 3.24
C ASP A 45 1.50 2.89 2.47
N ALA A 46 2.15 1.97 1.76
CA ALA A 46 3.39 2.27 1.05
C ALA A 46 3.22 3.35 -0.02
N ASP A 47 4.22 4.19 -0.20
CA ASP A 47 4.26 5.11 -1.33
C ASP A 47 4.72 4.38 -2.59
N VAL A 48 3.80 4.23 -3.55
CA VAL A 48 4.06 3.58 -4.84
C VAL A 48 5.13 4.32 -5.66
N HIS A 49 5.30 5.63 -5.47
CA HIS A 49 6.34 6.39 -6.16
C HIS A 49 7.73 6.07 -5.64
N ASP A 50 7.86 5.70 -4.36
CA ASP A 50 9.13 5.25 -3.79
C ASP A 50 9.51 3.87 -4.30
N ILE A 51 8.55 2.97 -4.43
CA ILE A 51 8.76 1.66 -5.09
C ILE A 51 9.25 1.88 -6.53
N GLU A 52 8.57 2.74 -7.29
CA GLU A 52 9.00 3.11 -8.65
C GLU A 52 10.41 3.70 -8.70
N ARG A 53 10.76 4.56 -7.74
CA ARG A 53 12.08 5.18 -7.65
C ARG A 53 13.17 4.14 -7.42
N LEU A 54 12.94 3.17 -6.54
CA LEU A 54 13.88 2.08 -6.26
C LEU A 54 14.03 1.15 -7.47
N LEU A 55 12.93 0.81 -8.15
CA LEU A 55 12.98 0.02 -9.39
C LEU A 55 13.79 0.73 -10.48
N LYS A 56 13.59 2.04 -10.67
CA LYS A 56 14.38 2.86 -11.61
C LYS A 56 15.86 2.93 -11.24
N ALA A 57 16.20 2.80 -9.96
CA ALA A 57 17.57 2.71 -9.47
C ALA A 57 18.20 1.32 -9.64
N GLY A 58 17.44 0.33 -10.13
CA GLY A 58 17.92 -1.04 -10.37
C GLY A 58 17.67 -2.01 -9.23
N CYS A 59 16.90 -1.64 -8.20
CA CYS A 59 16.47 -2.58 -7.18
C CYS A 59 15.51 -3.62 -7.77
N SER A 60 15.56 -4.85 -7.27
CA SER A 60 14.48 -5.82 -7.52
C SER A 60 13.19 -5.35 -6.87
N LEU A 61 12.04 -5.78 -7.39
CA LEU A 61 10.74 -5.48 -6.80
C LEU A 61 10.61 -6.00 -5.37
N GLU A 62 11.12 -7.20 -5.11
CA GLU A 62 11.16 -7.79 -3.77
C GLU A 62 11.92 -6.91 -2.77
N LEU A 63 13.09 -6.40 -3.17
CA LEU A 63 13.90 -5.52 -2.32
C LEU A 63 13.23 -4.15 -2.14
N ALA A 64 12.70 -3.58 -3.23
CA ALA A 64 11.97 -2.31 -3.17
C ALA A 64 10.80 -2.40 -2.20
N TRP A 65 10.00 -3.47 -2.32
CA TRP A 65 8.88 -3.72 -1.42
C TRP A 65 9.32 -3.91 0.02
N THR A 66 10.38 -4.67 0.26
CA THR A 66 10.94 -4.86 1.61
C THR A 66 11.34 -3.53 2.27
N ILE A 67 11.88 -2.59 1.50
CA ILE A 67 12.29 -1.27 2.00
C ILE A 67 11.09 -0.37 2.29
N THR A 68 10.07 -0.40 1.42
CA THR A 68 8.91 0.52 1.50
C THR A 68 7.74 -0.03 2.30
N ARG A 69 7.78 -1.31 2.69
CA ARG A 69 6.70 -1.95 3.42
C ARG A 69 6.47 -1.18 4.73
N PRO A 70 5.22 -0.80 5.03
CA PRO A 70 4.89 -0.18 6.31
C PRO A 70 5.31 -1.10 7.46
N ILE A 71 5.90 -0.52 8.50
CA ILE A 71 6.13 -1.26 9.74
C ILE A 71 4.76 -1.58 10.31
N GLU A 72 4.46 -2.86 10.48
CA GLU A 72 3.29 -3.28 11.24
C GLU A 72 3.56 -2.92 12.70
N ASP A 73 3.12 -1.74 13.12
CA ASP A 73 2.99 -1.42 14.54
C ASP A 73 1.95 -2.37 15.12
N SER A 74 2.40 -3.55 15.56
CA SER A 74 1.61 -4.35 16.48
C SER A 74 1.45 -3.49 17.73
N PRO A 75 0.23 -3.14 18.17
CA PRO A 75 0.06 -2.59 19.50
C PRO A 75 0.48 -3.70 20.46
N GLN A 76 1.74 -3.67 20.92
CA GLN A 76 2.14 -4.42 22.09
C GLN A 76 1.40 -3.80 23.27
N THR A 77 0.18 -4.29 23.51
CA THR A 77 -0.49 -4.09 24.78
C THR A 77 0.35 -4.86 25.80
N ASP A 78 1.40 -4.21 26.32
CA ASP A 78 2.06 -4.62 27.55
C ASP A 78 1.02 -4.55 28.67
N SER A 79 0.21 -5.60 28.77
CA SER A 79 -0.62 -5.84 29.93
C SER A 79 0.31 -6.31 31.03
N GLN A 80 0.96 -5.36 31.69
CA GLN A 80 1.71 -5.60 32.91
C GLN A 80 0.70 -5.85 34.03
N PRO A 81 0.61 -7.08 34.60
CA PRO A 81 -0.32 -7.36 35.68
C PRO A 81 0.18 -6.66 36.95
N VAL A 82 -0.74 -5.97 37.62
CA VAL A 82 -0.56 -5.41 38.97
C VAL A 82 -0.75 -6.48 40.04
#